data_AF-A0A853IZ44-F1
#
_entry.id   AF-A0A853IZ44-F1
#
_cell.length_a   1.000
_cell.length_b   1.000
_cell.length_c   1.000
_cell.angle_alpha   90.00
_cell.angle_beta   90.00
_cell.angle_gamma   90.00
#
_symmetry.space_group_name_H-M   'P 1'
#
loop_
_entity.id
_entity.type
_entity.pdbx_description
1 polymer ?
#
loop_
_entity_poly.entity_id
_entity_poly.type
_entity_poly.pdbx_seq_one_letter_code
_entity_poly.pdbx_strand_id
1 'polypeptide(L)'
;MATAPVWSERRLLAIALRAMMAVAVLAALVLSWRYAAGPADPEGPPSVRVVKLLPGTFLWADAPADARYLPDGLRAQEAARLKLMLLRGEDGAVRGFYLPQQDGFVGVPTAASPLTPGIPCADFAPDFRAGDIACRQAAPGFDFALRHRWSLQGRALSAGSPDLHAVAGHEVDGSWWLQAVR
;
A
#
# COMPACT_ATOMS: atom_id res chain seq x y z
N MET A 1 -30.20 61.64 4.51
CA MET A 1 -29.32 60.78 5.34
C MET A 1 -30.06 59.49 5.59
N ALA A 2 -29.58 58.36 5.05
CA ALA A 2 -30.21 57.06 5.23
C ALA A 2 -29.89 56.52 6.63
N THR A 3 -30.93 56.31 7.45
CA THR A 3 -30.82 55.69 8.76
C THR A 3 -30.62 54.18 8.58
N ALA A 4 -29.44 53.69 8.96
CA ALA A 4 -29.17 52.25 8.99
C ALA A 4 -30.14 51.56 9.97
N PRO A 5 -30.76 50.43 9.59
CA PRO A 5 -31.70 49.75 10.47
C PRO A 5 -30.95 49.19 11.68
N VAL A 6 -31.30 49.65 12.89
CA VAL A 6 -30.83 49.06 14.14
C VAL A 6 -31.58 47.74 14.31
N TRP A 7 -30.94 46.64 13.92
CA TRP A 7 -31.48 45.31 14.12
C TRP A 7 -31.54 45.01 15.62
N SER A 8 -32.73 44.67 16.14
CA SER A 8 -32.86 44.27 17.54
C SER A 8 -32.03 43.01 17.82
N GLU A 9 -31.31 42.98 18.94
CA GLU A 9 -30.44 41.85 19.35
C GLU A 9 -31.15 40.50 19.26
N ARG A 10 -32.47 40.49 19.55
CA ARG A 10 -33.34 39.31 19.43
C ARG A 10 -33.44 38.78 17.99
N ARG A 11 -33.45 39.64 16.97
CA ARG A 11 -33.45 39.21 15.56
C ARG A 11 -32.10 38.65 15.14
N LEU A 12 -30.99 39.23 15.61
CA LEU A 12 -29.64 38.73 15.33
C LEU A 12 -29.43 37.34 15.95
N LEU A 13 -29.85 37.16 17.21
CA LEU A 13 -29.81 35.86 17.89
C LEU A 13 -30.69 34.82 17.18
N ALA A 14 -31.89 35.19 16.73
CA ALA A 14 -32.77 34.28 16.01
C ALA A 14 -32.20 33.84 14.66
N ILE A 15 -31.51 34.73 13.94
CA ILE A 15 -30.82 34.39 12.68
C ILE A 15 -29.64 33.46 12.95
N ALA A 16 -28.80 33.78 13.94
CA ALA A 16 -27.66 32.95 14.30
C ALA A 16 -28.09 31.52 14.67
N LEU A 17 -29.16 31.39 15.47
CA LEU A 17 -29.71 30.09 15.85
C LEU A 17 -30.23 29.29 14.63
N ARG A 18 -30.91 29.95 13.70
CA ARG A 18 -31.39 29.32 12.46
C ARG A 18 -30.24 28.89 11.56
N ALA A 19 -29.20 29.69 11.46
CA ALA A 19 -27.99 29.35 10.69
C ALA A 19 -27.28 28.13 11.30
N MET A 20 -27.09 28.10 12.62
CA MET A 20 -26.49 26.95 13.32
C MET A 20 -27.32 25.68 13.14
N MET A 21 -28.65 25.77 13.25
CA MET A 21 -29.55 24.65 12.98
C MET A 21 -29.45 24.16 11.54
N ALA A 22 -29.42 25.07 10.56
CA ALA A 22 -29.28 24.69 9.16
C ALA A 22 -27.95 23.97 8.91
N VAL A 23 -26.85 24.45 9.48
CA VAL A 23 -25.52 23.79 9.39
C VAL A 23 -25.55 22.41 10.04
N ALA A 24 -26.16 22.27 11.22
CA ALA A 24 -26.27 20.99 11.92
C ALA A 24 -27.08 19.97 11.12
N VAL A 25 -28.22 20.39 10.53
CA VAL A 25 -29.04 19.54 9.66
C VAL A 25 -28.28 19.14 8.41
N LEU A 26 -27.54 20.07 7.79
CA LEU A 26 -26.74 19.78 6.61
C LEU A 26 -25.61 18.78 6.93
N ALA A 27 -24.92 18.96 8.05
CA ALA A 27 -23.89 18.04 8.52
C ALA A 27 -24.46 16.64 8.79
N ALA A 28 -25.62 16.56 9.46
CA ALA A 28 -26.30 15.30 9.71
C ALA A 28 -26.73 14.59 8.42
N LEU A 29 -27.23 15.33 7.43
CA LEU A 29 -27.58 14.81 6.10
C LEU A 29 -26.35 14.30 5.34
N VAL A 30 -25.23 15.03 5.38
CA VAL A 30 -23.99 14.60 4.73
C VAL A 30 -23.44 13.32 5.38
N LEU A 31 -23.47 13.25 6.71
CA LEU A 31 -23.01 12.07 7.46
C LEU A 31 -23.93 10.87 7.23
N SER A 32 -25.24 11.06 7.25
CA SER A 32 -26.21 9.98 6.99
C SER A 32 -26.14 9.49 5.55
N TRP A 33 -25.94 10.39 4.58
CA TRP A 33 -25.68 10.04 3.19
C TRP A 33 -24.40 9.22 3.04
N ARG A 34 -23.30 9.66 3.66
CA ARG A 34 -22.01 8.94 3.68
C ARG A 34 -22.13 7.56 4.30
N TYR A 35 -22.96 7.42 5.33
CA TYR A 35 -23.21 6.14 5.98
C TYR A 35 -24.09 5.22 5.11
N ALA A 36 -25.16 5.75 4.51
CA ALA A 36 -26.10 5.00 3.68
C ALA A 36 -25.52 4.62 2.30
N ALA A 37 -24.63 5.44 1.73
CA ALA A 37 -23.96 5.17 0.46
C ALA A 37 -22.99 3.97 0.50
N GLY A 38 -22.75 3.39 1.69
CA GLY A 38 -21.80 2.30 1.86
C GLY A 38 -20.34 2.76 1.70
N PRO A 39 -19.37 1.85 1.91
CA PRO A 39 -17.99 2.13 1.53
C PRO A 39 -17.98 2.49 0.04
N ALA A 40 -17.28 3.57 -0.32
CA ALA A 40 -17.12 3.95 -1.72
C ALA A 40 -16.61 2.72 -2.49
N ASP A 41 -17.35 2.34 -3.53
CA ASP A 41 -16.89 1.35 -4.51
C ASP A 41 -15.52 1.83 -5.00
N PRO A 42 -14.46 1.02 -4.93
CA PRO A 42 -13.12 1.47 -5.24
C PRO A 42 -12.96 1.55 -6.76
N GLU A 43 -13.60 2.53 -7.39
CA GLU A 43 -13.34 2.91 -8.79
C GLU A 43 -11.97 3.59 -8.97
N GLY A 44 -11.13 3.58 -7.93
CA GLY A 44 -9.76 4.08 -7.94
C GLY A 44 -8.73 2.96 -8.09
N PRO A 45 -7.50 3.29 -8.56
CA PRO A 45 -6.40 2.34 -8.52
C PRO A 45 -6.19 1.81 -7.10
N PRO A 46 -5.82 0.52 -6.96
CA PRO A 46 -5.54 -0.05 -5.65
C PRO A 46 -4.40 0.74 -4.99
N SER A 47 -4.55 0.99 -3.70
CA SER A 47 -3.55 1.72 -2.92
C SER A 47 -3.36 1.09 -1.55
N VAL A 48 -2.17 1.30 -0.99
CA VAL A 48 -1.79 0.83 0.34
C VAL A 48 -1.45 2.03 1.20
N ARG A 49 -2.05 2.15 2.39
CA ARG A 49 -1.77 3.26 3.29
C ARG A 49 -0.35 3.13 3.87
N VAL A 50 0.54 4.04 3.52
CA VAL A 50 1.96 4.04 3.93
C VAL A 50 2.35 5.21 4.84
N VAL A 51 1.37 6.00 5.31
CA VAL A 51 1.59 7.16 6.19
C VAL A 51 2.33 6.81 7.50
N LYS A 52 2.20 5.56 7.97
CA LYS A 52 2.88 5.05 9.17
C LYS A 52 4.14 4.24 8.85
N LEU A 53 4.47 4.07 7.58
CA LEU A 53 5.68 3.38 7.17
C LEU A 53 6.86 4.34 7.34
N LEU A 54 7.65 4.17 8.40
CA LEU A 54 8.78 5.04 8.72
C LEU A 54 9.98 4.73 7.80
N PRO A 55 10.93 5.68 7.61
CA PRO A 55 12.20 5.36 6.96
C PRO A 55 12.90 4.18 7.65
N GLY A 56 13.51 3.30 6.86
CA GLY A 56 14.16 2.10 7.40
C GLY A 56 13.17 1.01 7.84
N THR A 57 11.93 1.03 7.33
CA THR A 57 10.92 0.02 7.66
C THR A 57 10.21 -0.50 6.40
N PHE A 58 9.49 -1.61 6.56
CA PHE A 58 8.72 -2.24 5.49
C PHE A 58 7.37 -2.75 6.00
N LEU A 59 6.42 -2.97 5.10
CA LEU A 59 5.22 -3.76 5.37
C LEU A 59 4.91 -4.75 4.25
N TRP A 60 4.09 -5.74 4.59
CA TRP A 60 3.48 -6.67 3.65
C TRP A 60 2.04 -6.26 3.35
N ALA A 61 1.68 -6.34 2.07
CA ALA A 61 0.32 -6.18 1.58
C ALA A 61 -0.03 -7.32 0.62
N ASP A 62 -1.31 -7.55 0.40
CA ASP A 62 -1.76 -8.47 -0.63
C ASP A 62 -1.56 -7.84 -2.01
N ALA A 63 -1.27 -8.67 -3.02
CA ALA A 63 -1.30 -8.23 -4.40
C ALA A 63 -2.74 -7.83 -4.79
N PRO A 64 -2.92 -6.84 -5.68
CA PRO A 64 -4.25 -6.41 -6.11
C PRO A 64 -4.97 -7.53 -6.86
N ALA A 65 -6.28 -7.64 -6.67
CA ALA A 65 -7.09 -8.63 -7.39
C ALA A 65 -7.36 -8.25 -8.86
N ASP A 66 -7.02 -7.03 -9.29
CA ASP A 66 -7.21 -6.56 -10.66
C ASP A 66 -5.95 -6.83 -11.51
N ALA A 67 -6.14 -7.56 -12.61
CA ALA A 67 -5.08 -8.00 -13.52
C ALA A 67 -4.32 -6.85 -14.20
N ARG A 68 -4.89 -5.63 -14.28
CA ARG A 68 -4.21 -4.45 -14.84
C ARG A 68 -2.98 -4.02 -14.04
N TYR A 69 -2.93 -4.38 -12.78
CA TYR A 69 -1.84 -4.02 -11.85
C TYR A 69 -0.87 -5.19 -11.61
N LEU A 70 -1.09 -6.34 -12.24
CA LEU A 70 -0.31 -7.55 -12.02
C LEU A 70 0.72 -7.78 -13.15
N PRO A 71 1.86 -8.44 -12.87
CA PRO A 71 2.86 -8.76 -13.90
C PRO A 71 2.27 -9.53 -15.07
N ASP A 72 2.78 -9.30 -16.28
CA ASP A 72 2.34 -9.96 -17.51
C ASP A 72 2.22 -11.49 -17.38
N GLY A 73 1.14 -12.04 -17.94
CA GLY A 73 0.83 -13.46 -17.89
C GLY A 73 0.05 -13.91 -16.65
N LEU A 74 -0.07 -13.10 -15.59
CA LEU A 74 -0.89 -13.43 -14.42
C LEU A 74 -2.35 -12.98 -14.59
N ARG A 75 -3.30 -13.86 -14.21
CA ARG A 75 -4.73 -13.54 -14.12
C ARG A 75 -5.09 -13.01 -12.73
N ALA A 76 -6.20 -12.28 -12.64
CA ALA A 76 -6.77 -11.78 -11.39
C ALA A 76 -6.92 -12.86 -10.29
N GLN A 77 -7.40 -14.05 -10.68
CA GLN A 77 -7.61 -15.19 -9.77
C GLN A 77 -6.31 -15.74 -9.16
N GLU A 78 -5.18 -15.43 -9.78
CA GLU A 78 -3.86 -15.88 -9.39
C GLU A 78 -3.11 -14.83 -8.56
N ALA A 79 -3.73 -13.67 -8.26
CA ALA A 79 -3.13 -12.61 -7.45
C ALA A 79 -2.62 -13.11 -6.09
N ALA A 80 -3.32 -14.07 -5.47
CA ALA A 80 -2.93 -14.67 -4.18
C ALA A 80 -1.60 -15.45 -4.24
N ARG A 81 -1.07 -15.74 -5.43
CA ARG A 81 0.27 -16.31 -5.63
C ARG A 81 1.38 -15.27 -5.48
N LEU A 82 1.03 -14.01 -5.23
CA LEU A 82 1.97 -12.90 -5.05
C LEU A 82 1.69 -12.19 -3.71
N LYS A 83 2.77 -11.80 -3.04
CA LYS A 83 2.75 -10.83 -1.95
C LYS A 83 3.40 -9.53 -2.42
N LEU A 84 2.84 -8.40 -1.98
CA LEU A 84 3.44 -7.08 -2.20
C LEU A 84 4.27 -6.71 -0.97
N MET A 85 5.57 -6.52 -1.18
CA MET A 85 6.44 -5.88 -0.19
C MET A 85 6.53 -4.39 -0.49
N LEU A 86 6.24 -3.54 0.49
CA LEU A 86 6.55 -2.11 0.41
C LEU A 86 7.61 -1.77 1.44
N LEU A 87 8.70 -1.14 1.03
CA LEU A 87 9.75 -0.68 1.94
C LEU A 87 10.01 0.81 1.73
N ARG A 88 10.24 1.53 2.83
CA ARG A 88 10.67 2.93 2.79
C ARG A 88 12.16 2.98 3.06
N GLY A 89 12.93 3.42 2.08
CA GLY A 89 14.36 3.62 2.22
C GLY A 89 14.69 4.75 3.21
N GLU A 90 15.95 4.84 3.61
CA GLU A 90 16.48 5.98 4.38
C GLU A 90 16.34 7.32 3.62
N ASP A 91 16.28 7.25 2.28
CA ASP A 91 15.99 8.38 1.41
C ASP A 91 14.51 8.82 1.43
N GLY A 92 13.67 8.15 2.23
CA GLY A 92 12.25 8.43 2.35
C GLY A 92 11.40 7.88 1.20
N ALA A 93 12.00 7.33 0.14
CA ALA A 93 11.25 6.82 -1.01
C ALA A 93 10.64 5.43 -0.71
N VAL A 94 9.37 5.26 -1.06
CA VAL A 94 8.67 3.97 -0.97
C VAL A 94 8.86 3.18 -2.25
N ARG A 95 9.28 1.93 -2.11
CA ARG A 95 9.51 0.99 -3.21
C ARG A 95 8.67 -0.25 -3.01
N GLY A 96 8.09 -0.76 -4.09
CA GLY A 96 7.29 -1.97 -4.09
C GLY A 96 7.95 -3.11 -4.85
N PHE A 97 7.81 -4.34 -4.34
CA PHE A 97 8.27 -5.56 -5.03
C PHE A 97 7.21 -6.67 -4.94
N TYR A 98 6.95 -7.35 -6.06
CA TYR A 98 6.12 -8.57 -6.07
C TYR A 98 7.00 -9.78 -5.79
N LEU A 99 6.67 -10.50 -4.74
CA LEU A 99 7.36 -11.73 -4.35
C LEU A 99 6.39 -12.92 -4.48
N PRO A 100 6.87 -14.10 -4.91
CA PRO A 100 6.02 -15.28 -4.99
C PRO A 100 5.51 -15.66 -3.59
N GLN A 101 4.29 -16.18 -3.51
CA GLN A 101 3.67 -16.65 -2.29
C GLN A 101 3.07 -18.03 -2.51
N GLN A 102 3.27 -18.92 -1.55
CA GLN A 102 2.69 -20.26 -1.54
C GLN A 102 2.26 -20.62 -0.12
N ASP A 103 1.03 -21.12 0.03
CA ASP A 103 0.47 -21.57 1.32
C ASP A 103 0.57 -20.52 2.45
N GLY A 104 0.47 -19.23 2.08
CA GLY A 104 0.57 -18.10 3.01
C GLY A 104 2.00 -17.65 3.33
N PHE A 105 3.02 -18.35 2.84
CA PHE A 105 4.42 -17.99 3.02
C PHE A 105 4.96 -17.26 1.81
N VAL A 106 5.72 -16.18 2.06
CA VAL A 106 6.48 -15.51 1.01
C VAL A 106 7.66 -16.40 0.63
N GLY A 107 7.88 -16.56 -0.67
CA GLY A 107 8.95 -17.34 -1.24
C GLY A 107 10.13 -16.47 -1.68
N VAL A 108 11.33 -17.03 -1.53
CA VAL A 108 12.56 -16.51 -2.12
C VAL A 108 12.50 -16.71 -3.64
N PRO A 109 12.60 -15.64 -4.47
CA PRO A 109 12.57 -15.77 -5.92
C PRO A 109 13.74 -16.59 -6.46
N THR A 110 13.45 -17.52 -7.35
CA THR A 110 14.43 -18.39 -8.01
C THR A 110 14.54 -18.14 -9.52
N ALA A 111 13.64 -17.34 -10.09
CA ALA A 111 13.63 -16.93 -11.48
C ALA A 111 13.16 -15.47 -11.61
N ALA A 112 13.48 -14.84 -12.75
CA ALA A 112 13.14 -13.44 -13.00
C ALA A 112 11.64 -13.16 -13.04
N SER A 113 10.84 -14.18 -13.37
CA SER A 113 9.39 -14.08 -13.33
C SER A 113 8.90 -14.29 -11.89
N PRO A 114 8.12 -13.35 -11.31
CA PRO A 114 7.50 -13.55 -9.99
C PRO A 114 6.42 -14.64 -10.02
N LEU A 115 6.06 -15.16 -11.20
CA LEU A 115 5.10 -16.24 -11.39
C LEU A 115 5.70 -17.62 -11.09
N THR A 116 7.03 -17.73 -11.20
CA THR A 116 7.74 -18.94 -10.84
C THR A 116 7.65 -19.13 -9.33
N PRO A 117 7.18 -20.29 -8.84
CA PRO A 117 7.16 -20.56 -7.41
C PRO A 117 8.53 -20.33 -6.79
N GLY A 118 8.55 -19.53 -5.72
CA GLY A 118 9.74 -19.31 -4.92
C GLY A 118 9.97 -20.46 -3.95
N ILE A 119 11.08 -20.39 -3.22
CA ILE A 119 11.35 -21.31 -2.10
C ILE A 119 10.75 -20.70 -0.84
N PRO A 120 9.78 -21.35 -0.17
CA PRO A 120 9.15 -20.80 1.02
C PRO A 120 10.20 -20.45 2.08
N CYS A 121 10.13 -19.24 2.63
CA CYS A 121 10.98 -18.82 3.73
C CYS A 121 10.16 -17.97 4.70
N ALA A 122 10.06 -18.42 5.95
CA ALA A 122 9.26 -17.74 6.98
C ALA A 122 9.88 -16.39 7.40
N ASP A 123 11.20 -16.27 7.27
CA ASP A 123 11.97 -15.08 7.64
C ASP A 123 12.65 -14.46 6.42
N PHE A 124 11.86 -14.22 5.38
CA PHE A 124 12.28 -13.47 4.21
C PHE A 124 11.86 -12.02 4.37
N ALA A 125 12.82 -11.13 4.63
CA ALA A 125 12.53 -9.73 4.95
C ALA A 125 13.70 -8.80 4.57
N PRO A 126 13.45 -7.48 4.44
CA PRO A 126 14.49 -6.46 4.41
C PRO A 126 15.19 -6.32 5.77
N ASP A 127 16.51 -6.17 5.73
CA ASP A 127 17.37 -5.80 6.84
C ASP A 127 18.10 -4.50 6.49
N PHE A 128 17.60 -3.39 7.04
CA PHE A 128 18.10 -2.06 6.72
C PHE A 128 19.51 -1.79 7.27
N ARG A 129 19.93 -2.52 8.30
CA ARG A 129 21.30 -2.41 8.84
C ARG A 129 22.30 -3.14 7.94
N ALA A 130 21.94 -4.32 7.46
CA ALA A 130 22.75 -5.08 6.51
C ALA A 130 22.64 -4.54 5.06
N GLY A 131 21.62 -3.74 4.77
CA GLY A 131 21.40 -3.13 3.47
C GLY A 131 20.86 -4.10 2.41
N ASP A 132 20.24 -5.20 2.84
CA ASP A 132 19.78 -6.27 1.96
C ASP A 132 18.35 -6.74 2.28
N ILE A 133 17.83 -7.57 1.39
CA ILE A 133 16.60 -8.36 1.51
C ILE A 133 17.06 -9.80 1.32
N ALA A 134 16.74 -10.69 2.24
CA ALA A 134 17.22 -12.06 2.20
C ALA A 134 16.45 -12.97 3.15
N CYS A 135 16.55 -14.28 2.92
CA CYS A 135 16.03 -15.28 3.84
C CYS A 135 17.03 -15.45 4.97
N ARG A 136 16.57 -15.43 6.22
CA ARG A 136 17.41 -15.61 7.42
C ARG A 136 16.94 -16.76 8.31
N GLN A 137 16.04 -17.59 7.79
CA GLN A 137 15.52 -18.74 8.51
C GLN A 137 16.65 -19.68 8.95
N ALA A 138 16.80 -19.86 10.27
CA ALA A 138 17.85 -20.68 10.87
C ALA A 138 17.55 -22.20 10.88
N ALA A 139 16.50 -22.65 10.19
CA ALA A 139 16.11 -24.06 10.18
C ALA A 139 16.99 -24.89 9.23
N PRO A 140 17.31 -26.16 9.58
CA PRO A 140 18.03 -27.06 8.68
C PRO A 140 17.30 -27.28 7.35
N GLY A 141 18.06 -27.40 6.25
CA GLY A 141 17.51 -27.67 4.91
C GLY A 141 17.19 -26.44 4.06
N PHE A 142 17.47 -25.23 4.56
CA PHE A 142 17.21 -23.95 3.88
C PHE A 142 18.48 -23.28 3.31
N ASP A 143 19.61 -24.00 3.26
CA ASP A 143 20.92 -23.48 2.80
C ASP A 143 20.86 -22.84 1.41
N PHE A 144 19.95 -23.30 0.55
CA PHE A 144 19.72 -22.67 -0.75
C PHE A 144 19.10 -21.28 -0.61
N ALA A 145 18.01 -21.14 0.16
CA ALA A 145 17.33 -19.87 0.37
C ALA A 145 18.26 -18.81 1.02
N LEU A 146 19.13 -19.23 1.94
CA LEU A 146 20.09 -18.37 2.63
C LEU A 146 21.18 -17.77 1.72
N ARG A 147 21.43 -18.37 0.55
CA ARG A 147 22.44 -17.87 -0.40
C ARG A 147 21.97 -16.66 -1.20
N HIS A 148 20.68 -16.41 -1.28
CA HIS A 148 20.12 -15.34 -2.10
C HIS A 148 19.95 -14.05 -1.31
N ARG A 149 20.53 -12.98 -1.84
CA ARG A 149 20.46 -11.63 -1.26
C ARG A 149 20.18 -10.61 -2.35
N TRP A 150 19.41 -9.61 -1.99
CA TRP A 150 19.10 -8.46 -2.84
C TRP A 150 19.40 -7.18 -2.09
N SER A 151 19.77 -6.11 -2.78
CA SER A 151 19.81 -4.77 -2.19
C SER A 151 18.42 -4.29 -1.80
N LEU A 152 18.33 -3.25 -0.97
CA LEU A 152 17.04 -2.57 -0.69
C LEU A 152 16.41 -1.92 -1.94
N GLN A 153 17.14 -1.83 -3.06
CA GLN A 153 16.61 -1.40 -4.36
C GLN A 153 16.13 -2.57 -5.23
N GLY A 154 16.17 -3.81 -4.72
CA GLY A 154 15.73 -5.01 -5.42
C GLY A 154 16.77 -5.62 -6.37
N ARG A 155 17.96 -5.04 -6.49
CA ARG A 155 19.03 -5.62 -7.32
C ARG A 155 19.65 -6.85 -6.65
N ALA A 156 19.87 -7.93 -7.40
CA ALA A 156 20.55 -9.11 -6.93
C ALA A 156 21.98 -8.79 -6.46
N LEU A 157 22.32 -9.25 -5.26
CA LEU A 157 23.68 -9.18 -4.70
C LEU A 157 24.40 -10.53 -4.81
N SER A 158 23.65 -11.63 -4.87
CA SER A 158 24.17 -12.98 -5.01
C SER A 158 24.17 -13.43 -6.47
N ALA A 159 25.28 -14.02 -6.93
CA ALA A 159 25.39 -14.56 -8.28
C ALA A 159 24.30 -15.60 -8.58
N GLY A 160 23.75 -15.56 -9.80
CA GLY A 160 22.68 -16.46 -10.23
C GLY A 160 21.29 -16.13 -9.67
N SER A 161 21.14 -15.06 -8.87
CA SER A 161 19.83 -14.57 -8.43
C SER A 161 19.28 -13.58 -9.46
N PRO A 162 17.99 -13.63 -9.79
CA PRO A 162 17.34 -12.58 -10.58
C PRO A 162 17.17 -11.31 -9.75
N ASP A 163 17.02 -10.14 -10.38
CA ASP A 163 16.53 -8.95 -9.66
C ASP A 163 15.08 -9.16 -9.18
N LEU A 164 14.69 -8.51 -8.09
CA LEU A 164 13.31 -8.51 -7.61
C LEU A 164 12.41 -7.79 -8.62
N HIS A 165 11.21 -8.34 -8.84
CA HIS A 165 10.23 -7.72 -9.71
C HIS A 165 9.64 -6.46 -9.06
N ALA A 166 10.09 -5.28 -9.50
CA ALA A 166 9.60 -4.01 -9.00
C ALA A 166 8.13 -3.78 -9.38
N VAL A 167 7.36 -3.19 -8.46
CA VAL A 167 5.97 -2.83 -8.69
C VAL A 167 5.89 -1.36 -9.07
N ALA A 168 5.22 -1.07 -10.18
CA ALA A 168 4.97 0.29 -10.62
C ALA A 168 3.96 0.97 -9.66
N GLY A 169 4.36 2.10 -9.10
CA GLY A 169 3.51 2.88 -8.21
C GLY A 169 4.25 4.06 -7.59
N HIS A 170 3.50 4.90 -6.89
CA HIS A 170 4.00 6.15 -6.33
C HIS A 170 3.23 6.56 -5.08
N GLU A 171 3.87 7.31 -4.19
CA GLU A 171 3.24 7.80 -2.98
C GLU A 171 2.52 9.15 -3.22
N VAL A 172 1.25 9.25 -2.80
CA VAL A 172 0.44 10.47 -2.80
C VAL A 172 -0.33 10.52 -1.47
N ASP A 173 -0.20 11.62 -0.74
CA ASP A 173 -0.93 11.90 0.52
C ASP A 173 -0.85 10.76 1.57
N GLY A 174 0.31 10.09 1.66
CA GLY A 174 0.55 8.99 2.60
C GLY A 174 -0.09 7.66 2.19
N SER A 175 -0.49 7.52 0.93
CA SER A 175 -0.91 6.28 0.31
C SER A 175 -0.02 5.97 -0.89
N TRP A 176 0.40 4.71 -1.03
CA TRP A 176 1.15 4.24 -2.18
C TRP A 176 0.17 3.66 -3.20
N TRP A 177 0.07 4.32 -4.35
CA TRP A 177 -0.87 3.99 -5.42
C TRP A 177 -0.18 3.12 -6.44
N LEU A 178 -0.81 1.98 -6.75
CA LEU A 178 -0.35 1.11 -7.82
C LEU A 178 -0.66 1.77 -9.17
N GLN A 179 0.27 1.65 -10.10
CA GLN A 179 0.09 2.05 -11.48
C GLN A 179 -0.26 0.83 -12.33
N ALA A 180 -1.25 0.99 -13.21
CA ALA A 180 -1.56 -0.06 -14.17
C ALA A 180 -0.37 -0.28 -15.12
N VAL A 181 -0.02 -1.53 -15.33
CA VAL A 181 1.07 -1.96 -16.23
C VAL A 181 0.53 -2.54 -17.54
N ARG A 182 -0.80 -2.63 -17.67
CA ARG A 182 -1.54 -3.05 -18.87
C ARG A 182 -2.71 -2.10 -19.15
#